data_AF-A0A8J6XNX2-F1
#
_entry.id   AF-A0A8J6XNX2-F1
#
_cell.length_a   1.000
_cell.length_b   1.000
_cell.length_c   1.000
_cell.angle_alpha   90.00
_cell.angle_beta   90.00
_cell.angle_gamma   90.00
#
_symmetry.space_group_name_H-M   'P 1'
#
loop_
_entity.id
_entity.type
_entity.pdbx_description
1 polymer ?
#
loop_
_entity_poly.entity_id
_entity_poly.type
_entity_poly.pdbx_seq_one_letter_code
_entity_poly.pdbx_strand_id
1 'polypeptide(L)'
;MINFSLVDVKSISSNVPRSNFAEADLDQLADMILESGGIIRPLVVKATGVENYTVIDGHLEYYAAVRAKEKNPRQGEMVNAFVISPKIEDTVAKQATALRSLESSDENTVKPPVGTGNLEPRLANLELRYEKQINELKSEQVQERERLDDRLKQIESQIPKQIVPLAAFNTLSLTELTFRLKSAGFTNQTATKVAESVEKERKKKQFVSLSDVVERVKVTSGKRQVKGITSDKMVDIVDSWSRLLFF
;
A
#
# COMPACT_ATOMS: atom_id res chain seq x y z
N MET A 1 -28.15 33.25 6.18
CA MET A 1 -27.36 32.18 5.54
C MET A 1 -25.94 32.28 6.03
N ILE A 2 -25.26 31.16 6.23
CA ILE A 2 -23.85 31.09 6.63
C ILE A 2 -23.08 30.59 5.41
N ASN A 3 -22.02 31.29 5.00
CA ASN A 3 -21.16 30.90 3.89
C ASN A 3 -19.72 30.78 4.37
N PHE A 4 -19.02 29.73 3.94
CA PHE A 4 -17.59 29.58 4.21
C PHE A 4 -16.77 30.22 3.08
N SER A 5 -15.81 31.07 3.42
CA SER A 5 -14.96 31.76 2.45
C SER A 5 -13.60 32.15 3.05
N LEU A 6 -12.62 32.41 2.19
CA LEU A 6 -11.40 33.12 2.57
C LEU A 6 -11.67 34.63 2.54
N VAL A 7 -11.27 35.34 3.59
CA VAL A 7 -11.50 36.78 3.77
C VAL A 7 -10.17 37.48 4.02
N ASP A 8 -9.95 38.63 3.38
CA ASP A 8 -8.74 39.43 3.62
C ASP A 8 -8.74 39.92 5.07
N VAL A 9 -7.69 39.61 5.82
CA VAL A 9 -7.52 40.04 7.20
C VAL A 9 -7.66 41.56 7.35
N LYS A 10 -7.26 42.34 6.34
CA LYS A 10 -7.37 43.82 6.32
C LYS A 10 -8.83 44.31 6.29
N SER A 11 -9.74 43.49 5.76
CA SER A 11 -11.17 43.81 5.66
C SER A 11 -11.96 43.48 6.92
N ILE A 12 -11.32 42.86 7.91
CA ILE A 12 -11.94 42.42 9.15
C ILE A 12 -11.63 43.42 10.27
N SER A 13 -12.61 43.66 11.12
CA SER A 13 -12.50 44.49 12.32
C SER A 13 -12.98 43.70 13.55
N SER A 14 -12.37 43.95 14.71
CA SER A 14 -12.81 43.40 15.99
C SER A 14 -13.31 44.53 16.90
N ASN A 15 -14.41 44.29 17.60
CA ASN A 15 -14.92 45.16 18.66
C ASN A 15 -14.33 44.86 20.05
N VAL A 16 -13.57 43.76 20.18
CA VAL A 16 -12.83 43.40 21.40
C VAL A 16 -11.41 43.96 21.30
N PRO A 17 -10.88 44.67 22.31
CA PRO A 17 -9.51 45.20 22.29
C PRO A 17 -8.43 44.12 22.19
N ARG A 18 -7.38 44.38 21.41
CA ARG A 18 -6.20 43.50 21.30
C ARG A 18 -5.53 43.24 22.66
N SER A 19 -5.56 44.22 23.55
CA SER A 19 -4.97 44.16 24.90
C SER A 19 -5.56 43.07 25.80
N ASN A 20 -6.68 42.46 25.41
CA ASN A 20 -7.30 41.37 26.15
C ASN A 20 -6.58 40.02 25.94
N PHE A 21 -5.63 39.95 25.00
CA PHE A 21 -4.92 38.72 24.64
C PHE A 21 -3.43 38.86 24.92
N ALA A 22 -2.81 37.82 25.48
CA ALA A 22 -1.38 37.83 25.75
C ALA A 22 -0.58 37.82 24.45
N GLU A 23 0.47 38.65 24.37
CA GLU A 23 1.30 38.73 23.17
C GLU A 23 1.96 37.39 22.81
N ALA A 24 2.38 36.63 23.82
CA ALA A 24 2.97 35.31 23.63
C ALA A 24 2.00 34.33 22.93
N ASP A 25 0.74 34.31 23.35
CA ASP A 25 -0.29 33.45 22.76
C ASP A 25 -0.57 33.85 21.31
N LEU A 26 -0.63 35.16 21.03
CA LEU A 26 -0.82 35.68 19.67
C LEU A 26 0.37 35.35 18.76
N ASP A 27 1.59 35.48 19.27
CA ASP A 27 2.80 35.17 18.52
C ASP A 27 2.88 33.67 18.20
N GLN A 28 2.62 32.81 19.19
CA GLN A 28 2.64 31.36 19.02
C GLN A 28 1.56 30.91 18.03
N LEU A 29 0.33 31.41 18.16
CA LEU A 29 -0.75 31.06 17.25
C LEU A 29 -0.49 31.60 15.83
N ALA A 30 0.11 32.77 15.69
CA ALA A 30 0.51 33.30 14.39
C ALA A 30 1.51 32.39 13.66
N ASP A 31 2.48 31.83 14.38
CA ASP A 31 3.44 30.88 13.78
C ASP A 31 2.72 29.60 13.32
N MET A 32 1.84 29.05 14.16
CA MET A 32 1.03 27.87 13.78
C MET A 32 0.11 28.14 12.59
N ILE A 33 -0.45 29.35 12.45
CA ILE A 33 -1.25 29.75 11.29
C ILE A 33 -0.40 29.75 10.01
N LEU A 34 0.83 30.28 10.07
CA LEU A 34 1.72 30.31 8.91
C LEU A 34 2.21 28.90 8.53
N GLU A 35 2.50 28.05 9.51
CA GLU A 35 2.90 26.66 9.29
C GLU A 35 1.78 25.81 8.67
N SER A 36 0.54 25.99 9.15
CA SER A 36 -0.62 25.23 8.67
C SER A 36 -1.31 25.84 7.45
N GLY A 37 -1.03 27.12 7.15
CA GLY A 37 -1.63 27.87 6.05
C GLY A 37 -3.05 28.40 6.33
N GLY A 38 -3.49 28.44 7.58
CA GLY A 38 -4.81 28.96 7.97
C GLY A 38 -5.15 28.70 9.44
N ILE A 39 -6.34 29.09 9.89
CA ILE A 39 -6.84 28.74 11.23
C ILE A 39 -7.69 27.47 11.15
N ILE A 40 -7.58 26.57 12.13
CA ILE A 40 -8.40 25.35 12.16
C ILE A 40 -9.84 25.67 12.57
N ARG A 41 -10.04 26.68 13.43
CA ARG A 41 -11.34 27.20 13.81
C ARG A 41 -11.65 28.47 13.00
N PRO A 42 -12.45 28.39 11.91
CA PRO A 42 -12.70 29.55 11.06
C PRO A 42 -13.36 30.69 11.85
N LEU A 43 -13.01 31.94 11.53
CA LEU A 43 -13.62 33.11 12.16
C LEU A 43 -15.11 33.14 11.88
N VAL A 44 -15.92 33.61 12.83
CA VAL A 44 -17.31 33.94 12.54
C VAL A 44 -17.40 35.44 12.37
N VAL A 45 -17.76 35.89 11.17
CA VAL A 45 -17.78 37.32 10.83
C VAL A 45 -19.10 37.75 10.23
N LYS A 46 -19.56 38.94 10.62
CA LYS A 46 -20.75 39.58 10.05
C LYS A 46 -20.32 40.55 8.96
N ALA A 47 -20.97 40.48 7.81
CA ALA A 47 -20.80 41.48 6.75
C ALA A 47 -21.37 42.83 7.19
N THR A 48 -20.55 43.89 7.14
CA THR A 48 -20.90 45.27 7.47
C THR A 48 -20.91 46.21 6.26
N GLY A 49 -20.42 45.73 5.11
CA GLY A 49 -20.42 46.46 3.84
C GLY A 49 -19.97 45.56 2.69
N VAL A 50 -19.64 46.18 1.55
CA VAL A 50 -18.99 45.48 0.43
C VAL A 50 -17.60 45.06 0.91
N GLU A 51 -17.36 43.75 0.99
CA GLU A 51 -16.08 43.18 1.45
C GLU A 51 -15.56 43.78 2.76
N ASN A 52 -16.44 44.09 3.70
CA ASN A 52 -16.07 44.54 5.04
C ASN A 52 -16.79 43.71 6.08
N TYR A 53 -16.05 43.31 7.12
CA TYR A 53 -16.52 42.35 8.09
C TYR A 53 -16.17 42.75 9.52
N THR A 54 -17.02 42.33 10.46
CA THR A 54 -16.75 42.47 11.89
C THR A 54 -16.80 41.11 12.55
N VAL A 55 -15.82 40.82 13.40
CA VAL A 55 -15.73 39.55 14.16
C VAL A 55 -16.91 39.46 15.15
N ILE A 56 -17.60 38.33 15.11
CA ILE A 56 -18.64 37.93 16.06
C ILE A 56 -18.09 36.87 17.03
N ASP A 57 -17.24 35.97 16.53
CA ASP A 57 -16.52 34.98 17.32
C ASP A 57 -15.13 34.70 16.71
N GLY A 58 -14.18 34.34 17.57
CA GLY A 58 -12.79 34.11 17.19
C GLY A 58 -11.88 35.34 17.29
N HIS A 59 -12.08 36.20 18.29
CA HIS A 59 -11.30 37.45 18.43
C HIS A 59 -9.80 37.20 18.65
N LEU A 60 -9.44 36.14 19.38
CA LEU A 60 -8.05 35.75 19.59
C LEU A 60 -7.42 35.32 18.26
N GLU A 61 -8.11 34.46 17.51
CA GLU A 61 -7.69 33.95 16.22
C GLU A 61 -7.59 35.06 15.18
N TYR A 62 -8.48 36.06 15.22
CA TYR A 62 -8.39 37.24 14.39
C TYR A 62 -7.09 38.02 14.68
N TYR A 63 -6.78 38.30 15.94
CA TYR A 63 -5.55 39.02 16.27
C TYR A 63 -4.28 38.21 15.97
N ALA A 64 -4.34 36.88 16.11
CA ALA A 64 -3.26 36.00 15.67
C ALA A 64 -3.11 36.01 14.13
N ALA A 65 -4.20 36.06 13.37
CA ALA A 65 -4.15 36.20 11.91
C ALA A 65 -3.57 37.57 11.48
N VAL A 66 -3.93 38.66 12.17
CA VAL A 66 -3.29 39.97 11.98
C VAL A 66 -1.79 39.87 12.25
N ARG A 67 -1.40 39.19 13.33
CA ARG A 67 0.01 38.98 13.67
C ARG A 67 0.74 38.10 12.65
N ALA A 68 0.09 37.07 12.11
CA ALA A 68 0.63 36.24 11.04
C ALA A 68 0.87 37.06 9.76
N LYS A 69 -0.05 37.97 9.41
CA LYS A 69 0.11 38.90 8.29
C LYS A 69 1.29 39.86 8.47
N GLU A 70 1.49 40.37 9.69
CA GLU A 70 2.64 41.21 10.02
C GLU A 70 3.97 40.45 9.85
N LYS A 71 4.01 39.16 10.23
CA LYS A 71 5.19 38.29 10.09
C LYS A 71 5.46 37.93 8.62
N ASN A 72 4.43 37.53 7.88
CA ASN A 72 4.54 37.21 6.45
C ASN A 72 3.29 37.70 5.68
N PRO A 73 3.36 38.88 5.02
CA PRO A 73 2.21 39.50 4.37
C PRO A 73 1.56 38.65 3.28
N ARG A 74 2.33 37.80 2.59
CA ARG A 74 1.83 36.98 1.48
C ARG A 74 1.12 35.72 1.97
N GLN A 75 1.62 35.09 3.03
CA GLN A 75 1.02 33.88 3.57
C GLN A 75 -0.14 34.19 4.53
N GLY A 76 -0.07 35.29 5.28
CA GLY A 76 -1.11 35.72 6.21
C GLY A 76 -2.14 36.69 5.62
N GLU A 77 -2.24 36.82 4.29
CA GLU A 77 -3.14 37.79 3.65
C GLU A 77 -4.62 37.50 3.94
N MET A 78 -4.99 36.21 3.87
CA MET A 78 -6.36 35.74 3.92
C MET A 78 -6.56 34.78 5.10
N VAL A 79 -7.76 34.76 5.66
CA VAL A 79 -8.15 33.85 6.74
C VAL A 79 -9.48 33.19 6.40
N ASN A 80 -9.63 31.92 6.77
CA ASN A 80 -10.88 31.19 6.61
C ASN A 80 -11.93 31.66 7.62
N ALA A 81 -13.13 31.94 7.11
CA ALA A 81 -14.22 32.49 7.91
C ALA A 81 -15.59 31.98 7.45
N PHE A 82 -16.51 31.89 8.41
CA PHE A 82 -17.94 31.82 8.20
C PHE A 82 -18.52 33.23 8.14
N VAL A 83 -18.90 33.66 6.95
CA VAL A 83 -19.58 34.94 6.71
C VAL A 83 -21.08 34.75 6.94
N ILE A 84 -21.62 35.54 7.87
CA ILE A 84 -23.03 35.48 8.26
C ILE A 84 -23.78 36.73 7.83
N SER A 85 -25.06 36.56 7.50
CA SER A 85 -25.99 37.67 7.30
C SER A 85 -26.40 38.28 8.64
N PRO A 86 -26.59 39.61 8.75
CA PRO A 86 -26.99 40.27 10.01
C PRO A 86 -28.24 39.68 10.67
N LYS A 87 -29.18 39.15 9.88
CA LYS A 87 -30.45 38.55 10.38
C LYS A 87 -30.27 37.35 11.31
N ILE A 88 -29.12 36.67 11.29
CA ILE A 88 -28.86 35.47 12.10
C ILE A 88 -27.76 35.68 13.14
N GLU A 89 -27.28 36.92 13.31
CA GLU A 89 -26.21 37.27 14.24
C GLU A 89 -26.48 36.75 15.65
N ASP A 90 -27.65 37.04 16.21
CA ASP A 90 -28.02 36.62 17.56
C ASP A 90 -28.03 35.09 17.73
N THR A 91 -28.51 34.36 16.72
CA THR A 91 -28.54 32.89 16.75
C THR A 91 -27.14 32.31 16.72
N VAL A 92 -26.28 32.85 15.86
CA VAL A 92 -24.89 32.39 15.71
C VAL A 92 -24.07 32.77 16.94
N ALA A 93 -24.24 33.97 17.50
CA ALA A 93 -23.58 34.40 18.73
C ALA A 93 -23.97 33.53 19.94
N LYS A 94 -25.25 33.14 20.04
CA LYS A 94 -25.72 32.18 21.05
C LYS A 94 -25.07 30.80 20.87
N GLN A 95 -24.98 30.32 19.63
CA GLN A 95 -24.33 29.04 19.33
C GLN A 95 -22.84 29.07 19.70
N ALA A 96 -22.11 30.10 19.29
CA ALA A 96 -20.70 30.30 19.63
C ALA A 96 -20.48 30.34 21.15
N THR A 97 -21.36 31.06 21.87
CA THR A 97 -21.30 31.13 23.33
C THR A 97 -21.54 29.75 23.98
N ALA A 98 -22.52 28.99 23.48
CA ALA A 98 -22.79 27.64 23.98
C ALA A 98 -21.58 26.71 23.76
N LEU A 99 -20.93 26.77 22.59
CA LEU A 99 -19.74 25.98 22.29
C LEU A 99 -18.56 26.36 23.20
N ARG A 100 -18.27 27.65 23.36
CA ARG A 100 -17.22 28.11 24.29
C ARG A 100 -17.50 27.73 25.73
N SER A 101 -18.76 27.75 26.14
CA SER A 101 -19.18 27.34 27.49
C SER A 101 -18.86 25.87 27.73
N LEU A 102 -19.06 25.00 26.72
CA LEU A 102 -18.68 23.59 26.78
C LEU A 102 -17.16 23.42 26.85
N GLU A 103 -16.40 24.21 26.08
CA GLU A 103 -14.92 24.21 26.12
C GLU A 103 -14.36 24.71 27.47
N SER A 104 -15.01 25.68 28.11
CA SER A 104 -14.60 26.23 29.42
C SER A 104 -15.11 25.42 30.62
N SER A 105 -16.07 24.50 30.41
CA SER A 105 -16.62 23.66 31.49
C SER A 105 -15.62 22.61 32.00
N ASP A 106 -14.46 22.49 31.34
CA ASP A 106 -13.39 21.56 31.69
C ASP A 106 -12.38 22.11 32.72
N GLU A 107 -12.67 23.23 33.39
CA GLU A 107 -12.02 23.56 34.69
C GLU A 107 -12.67 22.84 35.89
N ASN A 108 -13.73 22.04 35.67
CA ASN A 108 -13.87 20.84 36.47
C ASN A 108 -12.98 19.78 35.84
N THR A 109 -11.84 19.53 36.49
CA THR A 109 -11.12 18.26 36.38
C THR A 109 -12.13 17.16 36.12
N VAL A 110 -12.08 16.54 34.94
CA VAL A 110 -12.64 15.20 34.78
C VAL A 110 -11.80 14.31 35.69
N LYS A 111 -12.14 14.29 36.99
CA LYS A 111 -12.01 13.05 37.73
C LYS A 111 -12.88 12.08 36.96
N PRO A 112 -12.33 10.95 36.47
CA PRO A 112 -13.15 9.91 35.86
C PRO A 112 -14.29 9.58 36.84
N PRO A 113 -15.49 9.24 36.34
CA PRO A 113 -16.61 8.93 37.22
C PRO A 113 -16.17 7.83 38.19
N VAL A 114 -16.05 8.19 39.48
CA VAL A 114 -15.93 7.22 40.57
C VAL A 114 -17.31 6.61 40.76
N GLY A 115 -17.63 5.71 39.84
CA GLY A 115 -18.48 4.55 40.08
C GLY A 115 -17.57 3.33 40.19
N THR A 116 -16.67 3.31 41.18
CA THR A 116 -15.75 2.20 41.48
C THR A 116 -16.46 1.01 42.15
N GLY A 117 -17.71 0.73 41.78
CA GLY A 117 -18.42 -0.47 42.24
C GLY A 117 -18.30 -1.65 41.27
N ASN A 118 -17.91 -1.43 40.01
CA ASN A 118 -18.01 -2.47 38.96
C ASN A 118 -17.07 -2.26 37.75
N LEU A 119 -15.96 -1.52 37.90
CA LEU A 119 -15.03 -1.28 36.78
C LEU A 119 -14.12 -2.47 36.51
N GLU A 120 -13.60 -3.12 37.55
CA GLU A 120 -12.76 -4.32 37.43
C GLU A 120 -13.45 -5.48 36.69
N PRO A 121 -14.69 -5.90 37.05
CA PRO A 121 -15.36 -6.97 36.31
C PRO A 121 -15.72 -6.55 34.88
N ARG A 122 -15.95 -5.26 34.60
CA ARG A 122 -16.21 -4.78 33.23
C ARG A 122 -14.93 -4.77 32.39
N LEU A 123 -13.79 -4.39 32.97
CA LEU A 123 -12.48 -4.44 32.31
C LEU A 123 -12.06 -5.89 32.04
N ALA A 124 -12.18 -6.78 33.02
CA ALA A 124 -11.89 -8.21 32.84
C ALA A 124 -12.78 -8.84 31.74
N ASN A 125 -14.06 -8.47 31.67
CA ASN A 125 -14.95 -8.93 30.60
C ASN A 125 -14.57 -8.37 29.22
N LEU A 126 -14.09 -7.13 29.15
CA LEU A 126 -13.59 -6.55 27.91
C LEU A 126 -12.29 -7.23 27.47
N GLU A 127 -11.36 -7.45 28.39
CA GLU A 127 -10.10 -8.17 28.14
C GLU A 127 -10.37 -9.59 27.63
N LEU A 128 -11.26 -10.35 28.29
CA LEU A 128 -11.66 -11.69 27.84
C LEU A 128 -12.28 -11.67 26.44
N ARG A 129 -13.11 -10.66 26.14
CA ARG A 129 -13.73 -10.53 24.81
C ARG A 129 -12.69 -10.20 23.73
N TYR A 130 -11.73 -9.33 24.04
CA TYR A 130 -10.64 -8.99 23.11
C TYR A 130 -9.70 -10.17 22.91
N GLU A 131 -9.32 -10.87 23.97
CA GLU A 131 -8.48 -12.05 23.89
C GLU A 131 -9.16 -13.14 23.04
N LYS A 132 -10.46 -13.36 23.25
CA LYS A 132 -11.25 -14.28 22.42
C LYS A 132 -11.24 -13.87 20.95
N GLN A 133 -11.52 -12.61 20.63
CA GLN A 133 -11.52 -12.13 19.24
C GLN A 133 -10.13 -12.21 18.59
N ILE A 134 -9.07 -11.93 19.33
CA ILE A 134 -7.69 -12.06 18.83
C ILE A 134 -7.36 -13.53 18.55
N ASN A 135 -7.77 -14.44 19.43
CA ASN A 135 -7.53 -15.86 19.25
C ASN A 135 -8.34 -16.44 18.08
N GLU A 136 -9.61 -16.01 17.91
CA GLU A 136 -10.43 -16.35 16.75
C GLU A 136 -9.78 -15.87 15.45
N LEU A 137 -9.37 -14.59 15.37
CA LEU A 137 -8.68 -14.04 14.20
C LEU A 137 -7.37 -14.76 13.89
N LYS A 138 -6.57 -15.06 14.90
CA LYS A 138 -5.33 -15.85 14.72
C LYS A 138 -5.64 -17.25 14.18
N SER A 139 -6.68 -17.89 14.71
CA SER A 139 -7.07 -19.24 14.27
C SER A 139 -7.56 -19.24 12.82
N GLU A 140 -8.39 -18.26 12.43
CA GLU A 140 -8.84 -18.07 11.05
C GLU A 140 -7.66 -17.82 10.11
N GLN A 141 -6.71 -16.98 10.52
CA GLN A 141 -5.53 -16.68 9.72
C GLN A 141 -4.63 -17.91 9.51
N VAL A 142 -4.44 -18.72 10.56
CA VAL A 142 -3.66 -19.97 10.46
C VAL A 142 -4.38 -20.95 9.52
N GLN A 143 -5.68 -21.13 9.68
CA GLN A 143 -6.46 -22.04 8.84
C GLN A 143 -6.46 -21.60 7.36
N GLU A 144 -6.58 -20.30 7.10
CA GLU A 144 -6.53 -19.77 5.73
C GLU A 144 -5.14 -19.95 5.12
N ARG A 145 -4.06 -19.74 5.89
CA ARG A 145 -2.70 -20.02 5.43
C ARG A 145 -2.51 -21.50 5.09
N GLU A 146 -2.94 -22.41 5.94
CA GLU A 146 -2.86 -23.86 5.68
C GLU A 146 -3.63 -24.23 4.42
N ARG A 147 -4.85 -23.70 4.25
CA ARG A 147 -5.67 -23.93 3.07
C ARG A 147 -5.02 -23.40 1.78
N LEU A 148 -4.37 -22.23 1.84
CA LEU A 148 -3.64 -21.67 0.72
C LEU A 148 -2.40 -22.50 0.38
N ASP A 149 -1.68 -22.98 1.38
CA ASP A 149 -0.49 -23.82 1.20
C ASP A 149 -0.86 -25.18 0.56
N ASP A 150 -1.96 -25.79 0.99
CA ASP A 150 -2.49 -27.01 0.40
C ASP A 150 -2.91 -26.81 -1.06
N ARG A 151 -3.57 -25.68 -1.36
CA ARG A 151 -3.92 -25.31 -2.74
C ARG A 151 -2.69 -25.07 -3.60
N LEU A 152 -1.67 -24.42 -3.07
CA LEU A 152 -0.41 -24.19 -3.78
C LEU A 152 0.27 -25.53 -4.09
N LYS A 153 0.40 -26.43 -3.11
CA LYS A 153 0.93 -27.79 -3.33
C LYS A 153 0.13 -28.57 -4.37
N GLN A 154 -1.20 -28.45 -4.35
CA GLN A 154 -2.06 -29.06 -5.36
C GLN A 154 -1.77 -28.49 -6.76
N ILE A 155 -1.68 -27.17 -6.89
CA ILE A 155 -1.32 -26.51 -8.16
C ILE A 155 0.07 -26.93 -8.60
N GLU A 156 1.07 -26.93 -7.72
CA GLU A 156 2.44 -27.36 -8.02
C GLU A 156 2.48 -28.81 -8.52
N SER A 157 1.69 -29.71 -7.94
CA SER A 157 1.57 -31.10 -8.41
C SER A 157 0.88 -31.23 -9.78
N GLN A 158 0.03 -30.26 -10.14
CA GLN A 158 -0.68 -30.23 -11.41
C GLN A 158 0.07 -29.48 -12.50
N ILE A 159 1.07 -28.66 -12.13
CA ILE A 159 1.96 -28.00 -13.08
C ILE A 159 2.94 -29.06 -13.61
N PRO A 160 2.88 -29.39 -14.90
CA PRO A 160 3.82 -30.28 -15.52
C PRO A 160 5.22 -29.67 -15.39
N LYS A 161 6.15 -30.40 -14.77
CA LYS A 161 7.53 -29.93 -14.65
C LYS A 161 8.07 -29.73 -16.06
N GLN A 162 8.27 -28.48 -16.49
CA GLN A 162 8.94 -28.17 -17.74
C GLN A 162 10.34 -28.77 -17.68
N ILE A 163 10.54 -29.90 -18.37
CA ILE A 163 11.86 -30.49 -18.46
C ILE A 163 12.65 -29.63 -19.43
N VAL A 164 13.54 -28.82 -18.88
CA VAL A 164 14.53 -28.06 -19.66
C VAL A 164 15.34 -29.08 -20.47
N PRO A 165 15.40 -28.97 -21.82
CA PRO A 165 16.02 -30.00 -22.67
C PRO A 165 17.45 -30.38 -22.25
N LEU A 166 18.23 -29.42 -21.76
CA LEU A 166 19.57 -29.66 -21.24
C LEU A 166 19.57 -30.60 -20.01
N ALA A 167 18.63 -30.39 -19.07
CA ALA A 167 18.47 -31.27 -17.93
C ALA A 167 18.08 -32.68 -18.41
N ALA A 168 17.16 -32.78 -19.37
CA ALA A 168 16.76 -34.05 -19.96
C ALA A 168 17.94 -34.86 -20.52
N PHE A 169 18.84 -34.22 -21.27
CA PHE A 169 20.04 -34.89 -21.79
C PHE A 169 20.97 -35.37 -20.67
N ASN A 170 21.08 -34.63 -19.57
CA ASN A 170 21.95 -34.99 -18.46
C ASN A 170 21.35 -36.03 -17.50
N THR A 171 20.02 -36.08 -17.32
CA THR A 171 19.40 -36.86 -16.24
C THR A 171 18.51 -38.03 -16.69
N LEU A 172 17.85 -37.95 -17.86
CA LEU A 172 16.89 -39.00 -18.25
C LEU A 172 17.57 -40.35 -18.49
N SER A 173 16.90 -41.45 -18.17
CA SER A 173 17.38 -42.79 -18.51
C SER A 173 17.42 -43.01 -20.03
N LEU A 174 18.15 -44.03 -20.49
CA LEU A 174 18.30 -44.32 -21.93
C LEU A 174 16.93 -44.53 -22.62
N THR A 175 16.01 -45.21 -21.94
CA THR A 175 14.66 -45.51 -22.43
C THR A 175 13.79 -44.25 -22.52
N GLU A 176 13.79 -43.42 -21.48
CA GLU A 176 13.05 -42.15 -21.45
C GLU A 176 13.58 -41.16 -22.48
N LEU A 177 14.91 -41.05 -22.59
CA LEU A 177 15.55 -40.17 -23.57
C LEU A 177 15.23 -40.64 -25.01
N THR A 178 15.26 -41.95 -25.26
CA THR A 178 14.87 -42.50 -26.56
C THR A 178 13.42 -42.16 -26.90
N PHE A 179 12.49 -42.29 -25.94
CA PHE A 179 11.09 -41.93 -26.14
C PHE A 179 10.92 -40.44 -26.45
N ARG A 180 11.61 -39.56 -25.71
CA ARG A 180 11.61 -38.11 -25.95
C ARG A 180 12.19 -37.73 -27.31
N LEU A 181 13.24 -38.39 -27.76
CA LEU A 181 13.78 -38.16 -29.10
C LEU A 181 12.78 -38.56 -30.19
N LYS A 182 12.02 -39.64 -30.00
CA LYS A 182 10.94 -40.00 -30.94
C LYS A 182 9.85 -38.93 -31.01
N SER A 183 9.47 -38.32 -29.89
CA SER A 183 8.48 -37.24 -29.89
C SER A 183 8.97 -35.97 -30.60
N ALA A 184 10.29 -35.81 -30.79
CA ALA A 184 10.91 -34.76 -31.60
C ALA A 184 11.10 -35.18 -33.09
N GLY A 185 10.50 -36.29 -33.52
CA GLY A 185 10.50 -36.73 -34.91
C GLY A 185 11.70 -37.58 -35.34
N PHE A 186 12.49 -38.12 -34.39
CA PHE A 186 13.52 -39.10 -34.71
C PHE A 186 12.90 -40.47 -34.99
N THR A 187 13.41 -41.19 -35.98
CA THR A 187 13.01 -42.59 -36.23
C THR A 187 13.47 -43.49 -35.08
N ASN A 188 12.82 -44.65 -34.90
CA ASN A 188 13.13 -45.59 -33.82
C ASN A 188 14.62 -45.93 -33.73
N GLN A 189 15.28 -46.25 -34.85
CA GLN A 189 16.69 -46.63 -34.90
C GLN A 189 17.65 -45.45 -34.70
N THR A 190 17.27 -44.25 -35.17
CA THR A 190 18.10 -43.06 -34.96
C THR A 190 18.00 -42.56 -33.53
N ALA A 191 16.81 -42.62 -32.92
CA ALA A 191 16.59 -42.21 -31.55
C ALA A 191 17.41 -43.04 -30.56
N THR A 192 17.47 -44.37 -30.74
CA THR A 192 18.28 -45.26 -29.88
C THR A 192 19.77 -44.95 -29.99
N LYS A 193 20.30 -44.85 -31.22
CA LYS A 193 21.72 -44.52 -31.44
C LYS A 193 22.11 -43.15 -30.86
N VAL A 194 21.23 -42.16 -31.00
CA VAL A 194 21.46 -40.83 -30.42
C VAL A 194 21.42 -40.90 -28.90
N ALA A 195 20.45 -41.59 -28.31
CA ALA A 195 20.34 -41.73 -26.85
C ALA A 195 21.57 -42.46 -26.25
N GLU A 196 22.05 -43.52 -26.90
CA GLU A 196 23.27 -44.25 -26.50
C GLU A 196 24.51 -43.34 -26.55
N SER A 197 24.60 -42.51 -27.60
CA SER A 197 25.69 -41.54 -27.76
C SER A 197 25.64 -40.46 -26.67
N VAL A 198 24.45 -39.92 -26.37
CA VAL A 198 24.23 -38.98 -25.26
C VAL A 198 24.66 -39.61 -23.94
N GLU A 199 24.25 -40.84 -23.65
CA GLU A 199 24.58 -41.52 -22.40
C GLU A 199 26.10 -41.73 -22.26
N LYS A 200 26.76 -42.12 -23.35
CA LYS A 200 28.21 -42.28 -23.39
C LYS A 200 28.95 -40.97 -23.15
N GLU A 201 28.52 -39.88 -23.79
CA GLU A 201 29.18 -38.58 -23.67
C GLU A 201 28.92 -37.93 -22.30
N ARG A 202 27.70 -38.01 -21.75
CA ARG A 202 27.42 -37.44 -20.42
C ARG A 202 28.12 -38.17 -19.27
N LYS A 203 28.40 -39.48 -19.43
CA LYS A 203 29.21 -40.26 -18.47
C LYS A 203 30.66 -39.76 -18.38
N LYS A 204 31.20 -39.16 -19.44
CA LYS A 204 32.52 -38.54 -19.43
C LYS A 204 32.48 -37.17 -18.76
N LYS A 205 31.50 -36.35 -19.15
CA LYS A 205 31.28 -35.01 -18.62
C LYS A 205 29.84 -34.60 -18.91
N GLN A 206 29.14 -34.03 -17.93
CA GLN A 206 27.81 -33.47 -18.17
C GLN A 206 27.85 -32.39 -19.27
N PHE A 207 26.76 -32.27 -20.02
CA PHE A 207 26.61 -31.21 -21.01
C PHE A 207 26.37 -29.88 -20.32
N VAL A 208 27.08 -28.83 -20.76
CA VAL A 208 26.98 -27.49 -20.19
C VAL A 208 25.97 -26.63 -20.95
N SER A 209 25.70 -26.95 -22.21
CA SER A 209 24.74 -26.24 -23.07
C SER A 209 24.17 -27.15 -24.16
N LEU A 210 23.12 -26.71 -24.85
CA LEU A 210 22.58 -27.44 -26.00
C LEU A 210 23.54 -27.46 -27.20
N SER A 211 24.36 -26.42 -27.35
CA SER A 211 25.42 -26.40 -28.37
C SER A 211 26.48 -27.47 -28.10
N ASP A 212 26.85 -27.67 -26.83
CA ASP A 212 27.76 -28.75 -26.40
C ASP A 212 27.17 -30.14 -26.73
N VAL A 213 25.85 -30.31 -26.58
CA VAL A 213 25.15 -31.54 -27.03
C VAL A 213 25.32 -31.74 -28.55
N VAL A 214 25.05 -30.71 -29.36
CA VAL A 214 25.15 -30.77 -30.84
C VAL A 214 26.57 -31.07 -31.31
N GLU A 215 27.60 -30.58 -30.60
CA GLU A 215 29.00 -30.78 -30.96
C GLU A 215 29.51 -32.18 -30.62
N ARG A 216 29.16 -32.69 -29.43
CA ARG A 216 29.72 -33.94 -28.92
C ARG A 216 28.93 -35.18 -29.32
N VAL A 217 27.61 -35.07 -29.46
CA VAL A 217 26.76 -36.21 -29.78
C VAL A 217 26.91 -36.57 -31.25
N LYS A 218 27.62 -37.66 -31.51
CA LYS A 218 27.89 -38.19 -32.85
C LYS A 218 27.38 -39.62 -32.97
N VAL A 219 26.83 -39.96 -34.13
CA VAL A 219 26.35 -41.31 -34.46
C VAL A 219 27.04 -41.81 -35.72
N THR A 220 27.15 -43.14 -35.85
CA THR A 220 27.74 -43.76 -37.04
C THR A 220 26.69 -43.85 -38.16
N SER A 221 27.04 -43.31 -39.32
CA SER A 221 26.29 -43.48 -40.57
C SER A 221 27.23 -44.11 -41.60
N GLY A 222 27.10 -45.43 -41.79
CA GLY A 222 28.05 -46.23 -42.56
C GLY A 222 29.45 -46.20 -41.94
N LYS A 223 30.46 -45.82 -42.73
CA LYS A 223 31.87 -45.72 -42.30
C LYS A 223 32.25 -44.38 -41.66
N ARG A 224 31.32 -43.41 -41.59
CA ARG A 224 31.61 -42.05 -41.11
C ARG A 224 30.82 -41.73 -39.84
N GLN A 225 31.41 -40.92 -38.97
CA GLN A 225 30.69 -40.30 -37.86
C GLN A 225 30.06 -39.00 -38.33
N VAL A 226 28.77 -38.85 -38.06
CA VAL A 226 28.00 -37.63 -38.35
C VAL A 226 27.39 -37.11 -37.06
N LYS A 227 26.97 -35.84 -37.05
CA LYS A 227 26.25 -35.26 -35.91
C LYS A 227 24.98 -36.07 -35.66
N GLY A 228 24.80 -36.52 -34.41
CA GLY A 228 23.60 -37.23 -33.98
C GLY A 228 22.39 -36.30 -33.84
N ILE A 229 22.64 -35.04 -33.49
CA ILE A 229 21.64 -33.98 -33.40
C ILE A 229 22.20 -32.75 -34.12
N THR A 230 21.51 -32.25 -35.14
CA THR A 230 21.87 -30.99 -35.82
C THR A 230 21.28 -29.80 -35.07
N SER A 231 21.75 -28.58 -35.36
CA SER A 231 21.21 -27.35 -34.75
C SER A 231 19.72 -27.19 -35.03
N ASP A 232 19.28 -27.44 -36.27
CA ASP A 232 17.86 -27.39 -36.65
C ASP A 232 17.04 -28.43 -35.87
N LYS A 233 17.57 -29.66 -35.73
CA LYS A 233 16.91 -30.69 -34.93
C LYS A 233 16.88 -30.37 -33.44
N MET A 234 17.83 -29.59 -32.93
CA MET A 234 17.79 -29.11 -31.56
C MET A 234 16.66 -28.11 -31.34
N VAL A 235 16.33 -27.29 -32.35
CA VAL A 235 15.15 -26.40 -32.29
C VAL A 235 13.86 -27.23 -32.23
N ASP A 236 13.74 -28.27 -33.07
CA ASP A 236 12.59 -29.20 -33.02
C ASP A 236 12.45 -29.89 -31.65
N ILE A 237 13.58 -30.25 -31.03
CA ILE A 237 13.62 -30.83 -29.69
C ILE A 237 13.12 -29.82 -28.64
N VAL A 238 13.61 -28.58 -28.69
CA VAL A 238 13.18 -27.52 -27.75
C VAL A 238 11.69 -27.23 -27.92
N ASP A 239 11.20 -27.13 -29.16
CA ASP A 239 9.79 -26.87 -29.44
C ASP A 239 8.89 -28.05 -29.03
N SER A 240 9.26 -29.28 -29.38
CA SER A 240 8.51 -30.49 -29.01
C SER A 240 8.48 -30.68 -27.48
N TRP A 241 9.63 -30.54 -26.81
CA TRP A 241 9.72 -30.83 -25.38
C TRP A 241 9.19 -29.70 -24.49
N SER A 242 9.13 -28.47 -25.00
CA SER A 242 8.49 -27.35 -24.29
C SER A 242 6.96 -27.39 -24.37
N ARG A 243 6.39 -27.93 -25.46
CA ARG A 243 4.93 -28.10 -25.64
C ARG A 243 4.37 -29.33 -24.94
N LEU A 244 5.19 -30.36 -24.71
CA LEU A 244 4.80 -31.59 -24.05
C LEU A 244 4.77 -31.44 -22.53
N LEU A 245 3.68 -30.83 -22.07
CA LEU A 245 3.22 -30.85 -20.69
C LEU A 245 2.76 -32.27 -20.33
N PHE A 246 3.47 -32.97 -19.44
CA PHE A 246 3.06 -34.28 -18.93
C PHE A 246 2.92 -34.28 -17.40
N PHE A 247 1.80 -34.85 -16.97
CA PHE A 247 1.40 -35.13 -15.58
C PHE A 247 2.21 -36.27 -14.97
#